data_AF-A0A0N4YJZ2-F1
#
_entry.id   AF-A0A0N4YJZ2-F1
#
_cell.length_a   1.000
_cell.length_b   1.000
_cell.length_c   1.000
_cell.angle_alpha   90.00
_cell.angle_beta   90.00
_cell.angle_gamma   90.00
#
_symmetry.space_group_name_H-M   'P 1'
#
loop_
_entity.id
_entity.type
_entity.pdbx_description
1 polymer ?
#
loop_
_entity_poly.entity_id
_entity_poly.type
_entity_poly.pdbx_seq_one_letter_code
_entity_poly.pdbx_strand_id
1 'polypeptide(L)'
;MASLVKISSRGVRSLNPINFRSPWPFVKKGENGQRKIGPFKYEKFRWPGQNREFPELSPKWHKENPEQLHGYTGANDEGYVDPVTGKFVVVKEMQAELVVPNLDGFKLKPYVSYRTDVEIEKRRRIYEAKVKEKGSKALADLYTLEEQRWPPPKMDAETLFELTYGGKIRQAYKEGKYGAVQKRAADGESS
;
A
#
# COMPACT_ATOMS: atom_id res chain seq x y z
N MET A 1 -34.94 10.77 -8.35
CA MET A 1 -33.75 11.59 -8.65
C MET A 1 -32.61 10.67 -9.06
N ALA A 2 -32.48 10.37 -10.36
CA ALA A 2 -31.42 9.51 -10.86
C ALA A 2 -30.12 10.33 -10.93
N SER A 3 -29.14 9.99 -10.08
CA SER A 3 -27.82 10.63 -10.12
C SER A 3 -27.05 10.13 -11.34
N LEU A 4 -26.91 10.99 -12.36
CA LEU A 4 -26.03 10.76 -13.50
C LEU A 4 -24.57 10.83 -13.05
N VAL A 5 -24.00 9.67 -12.70
CA VAL A 5 -22.57 9.55 -12.41
C VAL A 5 -21.82 9.59 -13.75
N LYS A 6 -21.15 10.70 -14.05
CA LYS A 6 -20.25 10.82 -15.20
C LYS A 6 -18.99 10.00 -14.94
N ILE A 7 -18.80 8.93 -15.70
CA ILE A 7 -17.62 8.06 -15.62
C ILE A 7 -16.55 8.64 -16.56
N SER A 8 -15.37 8.95 -16.01
CA SER A 8 -14.21 9.40 -16.80
C SER A 8 -13.74 8.30 -17.76
N SER A 9 -13.61 8.63 -19.04
CA SER A 9 -13.12 7.71 -20.08
C SER A 9 -11.61 7.80 -20.31
N ARG A 10 -10.91 8.71 -19.64
CA ARG A 10 -9.46 8.91 -19.78
C ARG A 10 -8.83 9.06 -18.40
N GLY A 11 -8.07 8.04 -18.00
CA GLY A 11 -7.28 8.04 -16.77
C GLY A 11 -7.26 6.68 -16.10
N VAL A 12 -6.05 6.21 -15.81
CA VAL A 12 -5.72 5.05 -14.97
C VAL A 12 -6.79 4.78 -13.92
N ARG A 13 -7.29 3.54 -13.90
CA ARG A 13 -8.29 2.96 -12.99
C ARG A 13 -8.64 3.88 -11.82
N SER A 14 -9.73 4.64 -11.97
CA SER A 14 -10.38 5.25 -10.80
C SER A 14 -10.64 4.15 -9.77
N LEU A 15 -10.35 4.44 -8.50
CA LEU A 15 -10.57 3.57 -7.32
C LEU A 15 -12.07 3.36 -7.06
N ASN A 16 -12.83 3.04 -8.11
CA ASN A 16 -14.23 2.72 -8.03
C ASN A 16 -14.36 1.28 -7.51
N PRO A 17 -15.05 1.04 -6.38
CA PRO A 17 -15.18 -0.29 -5.79
C PRO A 17 -15.87 -1.31 -6.71
N ILE A 18 -16.61 -0.85 -7.74
CA ILE A 18 -17.15 -1.73 -8.80
C ILE A 18 -16.03 -2.43 -9.59
N ASN A 19 -14.88 -1.76 -9.76
CA ASN A 19 -13.75 -2.23 -10.55
C ASN A 19 -12.75 -3.07 -9.73
N PHE A 20 -12.90 -3.11 -8.41
CA PHE A 20 -12.04 -3.87 -7.50
C PHE A 20 -12.87 -4.93 -6.78
N ARG A 21 -13.22 -6.01 -7.48
CA ARG A 21 -13.76 -7.21 -6.82
C ARG A 21 -12.62 -7.92 -6.09
N SER A 22 -12.85 -8.30 -4.84
CA SER A 22 -11.83 -8.96 -4.02
C SER A 22 -11.33 -10.24 -4.70
N PRO A 23 -10.02 -10.49 -4.72
CA PRO A 23 -9.40 -11.61 -5.45
C PRO A 23 -9.67 -12.99 -4.82
N TRP A 24 -10.37 -13.04 -3.68
CA TRP A 24 -10.70 -14.27 -2.97
C TRP A 24 -12.22 -14.48 -2.95
N PRO A 25 -12.70 -15.73 -3.06
CA PRO A 25 -14.11 -16.02 -2.91
C PRO A 25 -14.47 -15.92 -1.43
N PHE A 26 -14.90 -14.74 -0.98
CA PHE A 26 -15.77 -14.73 0.18
C PHE A 26 -17.04 -15.45 -0.21
N VAL A 27 -17.25 -16.65 0.34
CA VAL A 27 -18.59 -17.26 0.41
C VAL A 27 -19.39 -16.42 1.38
N LYS A 28 -19.86 -15.26 0.92
CA LYS A 28 -20.83 -14.48 1.65
C LYS A 28 -22.16 -15.20 1.49
N LYS A 29 -22.44 -16.08 2.45
CA LYS A 29 -23.69 -16.85 2.51
C LYS A 29 -24.85 -15.86 2.42
N GLY A 30 -25.53 -15.83 1.28
CA GLY A 30 -26.70 -14.98 1.08
C GLY A 30 -26.52 -13.69 0.28
N GLU A 31 -25.35 -13.40 -0.32
CA GLU A 31 -25.24 -12.18 -1.14
C GLU A 31 -26.10 -12.23 -2.42
N ASN A 32 -26.35 -13.43 -2.97
CA ASN A 32 -27.25 -13.64 -4.10
C ASN A 32 -28.09 -14.94 -3.99
N GLY A 33 -28.69 -15.17 -2.82
CA GLY A 33 -29.86 -16.06 -2.71
C GLY A 33 -29.65 -17.54 -3.08
N GLN A 34 -28.77 -18.26 -2.39
CA GLN A 34 -28.90 -19.72 -2.26
C GLN A 34 -29.86 -20.04 -1.11
N ARG A 35 -31.15 -20.17 -1.40
CA ARG A 35 -32.11 -20.87 -0.52
C ARG A 35 -32.26 -22.31 -1.00
N LYS A 36 -32.54 -23.24 -0.07
CA LYS A 36 -32.68 -24.69 -0.34
C LYS A 36 -33.77 -25.04 -1.37
N ILE A 37 -34.69 -24.12 -1.68
CA ILE A 37 -35.77 -24.30 -2.65
C ILE A 37 -35.82 -23.03 -3.50
N GLY A 38 -35.39 -23.13 -4.75
CA GLY A 38 -35.35 -22.05 -5.74
C GLY A 38 -34.66 -22.53 -7.03
N PRO A 39 -34.91 -21.90 -8.19
CA PRO A 39 -34.35 -22.35 -9.45
C PRO A 39 -32.82 -22.34 -9.41
N PHE A 40 -32.22 -23.49 -9.75
CA PHE A 40 -30.78 -23.67 -9.79
C PHE A 40 -30.19 -22.78 -10.90
N LYS A 41 -29.44 -21.74 -10.53
CA LYS A 41 -28.67 -20.95 -11.50
C LYS A 41 -27.30 -21.60 -11.69
N TYR A 42 -27.08 -22.18 -12.86
CA TYR A 42 -25.77 -22.69 -13.26
C TYR A 42 -24.85 -21.52 -13.60
N GLU A 43 -23.95 -21.16 -12.68
CA GLU A 43 -22.98 -20.07 -12.88
C GLU A 43 -21.73 -20.47 -13.67
N LYS A 44 -21.72 -21.65 -14.32
CA LYS A 44 -20.59 -22.11 -15.14
C LYS A 44 -20.25 -21.15 -16.29
N PHE A 45 -21.22 -20.35 -16.75
CA PHE A 45 -21.06 -19.35 -17.81
C PHE A 45 -20.65 -17.97 -17.31
N ARG A 46 -20.41 -17.81 -15.99
CA ARG A 46 -19.96 -16.55 -15.37
C ARG A 46 -18.45 -16.52 -15.13
N TRP A 47 -17.71 -17.45 -15.74
CA TRP A 47 -16.27 -17.27 -15.93
C TRP A 47 -16.04 -15.99 -16.74
N PRO A 48 -15.06 -15.14 -16.37
CA PRO A 48 -14.88 -13.86 -17.01
C PRO A 48 -14.66 -14.05 -18.52
N GLY A 49 -15.51 -13.36 -19.28
CA GLY A 49 -15.50 -13.40 -20.73
C GLY A 49 -14.24 -12.81 -21.37
N GLN A 50 -14.21 -13.03 -22.67
CA GLN A 50 -13.22 -12.74 -23.71
C GLN A 50 -12.73 -11.28 -23.71
N ASN A 51 -11.90 -10.90 -22.76
CA ASN A 51 -11.01 -9.73 -22.75
C ASN A 51 -9.84 -9.99 -21.78
N ARG A 52 -9.24 -11.16 -21.88
CA ARG A 52 -7.93 -11.44 -21.31
C ARG A 52 -6.93 -11.12 -22.41
N GLU A 53 -6.18 -10.04 -22.27
CA GLU A 53 -5.14 -9.64 -23.26
C GLU A 53 -4.06 -10.72 -23.45
N PHE A 54 -3.99 -11.66 -22.50
CA PHE A 54 -3.17 -12.86 -22.58
C PHE A 54 -4.07 -14.09 -22.44
N PRO A 55 -4.04 -15.07 -23.37
CA PRO A 55 -4.63 -16.37 -23.10
C PRO A 55 -4.03 -16.88 -21.79
N GLU A 56 -4.87 -17.30 -20.84
CA GLU A 56 -4.34 -17.92 -19.63
C GLU A 56 -3.46 -19.08 -20.07
N LEU A 57 -2.16 -18.97 -19.83
CA LEU A 57 -1.24 -20.08 -19.96
C LEU A 57 -1.89 -21.25 -19.23
N SER A 58 -2.19 -22.31 -19.98
CA SER A 58 -2.63 -23.55 -19.35
C SER A 58 -1.48 -24.06 -18.45
N PRO A 59 -1.77 -24.81 -17.38
CA PRO A 59 -0.75 -25.27 -16.44
C PRO A 59 0.51 -25.79 -17.15
N LYS A 60 1.69 -25.53 -16.57
CA LYS A 60 3.06 -25.74 -17.11
C LYS A 60 3.29 -26.97 -18.00
N TRP A 61 2.54 -28.06 -17.80
CA TRP A 61 2.74 -29.36 -18.43
C TRP A 61 1.72 -29.72 -19.53
N HIS A 62 0.81 -28.81 -19.87
CA HIS A 62 -0.13 -29.05 -20.97
C HIS A 62 0.59 -28.95 -22.32
N LYS A 63 0.44 -30.00 -23.13
CA LYS A 63 0.96 -30.09 -24.50
C LYS A 63 0.29 -29.13 -25.50
N GLU A 64 -0.79 -28.49 -25.06
CA GLU A 64 -1.53 -27.48 -25.83
C GLU A 64 -0.93 -26.08 -25.71
N ASN A 65 0.04 -25.89 -24.80
CA ASN A 65 0.79 -24.64 -24.74
C ASN A 65 1.65 -24.49 -26.00
N PRO A 66 1.86 -23.24 -26.46
CA PRO A 66 2.81 -22.99 -27.52
C PRO A 66 4.22 -23.42 -27.08
N GLU A 67 5.04 -23.89 -28.02
CA GLU A 67 6.34 -24.49 -27.73
C GLU A 67 7.26 -23.56 -26.91
N GLN A 68 7.16 -22.25 -27.12
CA GLN A 68 7.93 -21.23 -26.39
C GLN A 68 7.61 -21.20 -24.89
N LEU A 69 6.43 -21.70 -24.50
CA LEU A 69 5.94 -21.71 -23.12
C LEU A 69 6.04 -23.09 -22.47
N HIS A 70 6.57 -24.09 -23.17
CA HIS A 70 6.85 -25.40 -22.59
C HIS A 70 7.83 -25.26 -21.43
N GLY A 71 7.40 -25.66 -20.22
CA GLY A 71 8.24 -25.58 -19.02
C GLY A 71 8.35 -24.17 -18.41
N TYR A 72 7.66 -23.17 -18.96
CA TYR A 72 7.60 -21.83 -18.38
C TYR A 72 6.95 -21.88 -16.99
N THR A 73 7.64 -21.31 -16.00
CA THR A 73 7.22 -21.29 -14.58
C THR A 73 6.93 -19.89 -14.06
N GLY A 74 7.17 -18.86 -14.86
CA GLY A 74 7.24 -17.48 -14.35
C GLY A 74 8.51 -17.19 -13.54
N ALA A 75 9.49 -18.11 -13.52
CA ALA A 75 10.81 -17.80 -13.00
C ALA A 75 11.51 -16.80 -13.93
N ASN A 76 12.16 -15.79 -13.34
CA ASN A 76 12.99 -14.85 -14.08
C ASN A 76 14.35 -15.49 -14.36
N ASP A 77 14.89 -15.25 -15.55
CA ASP A 77 16.22 -15.75 -15.91
C ASP A 77 17.31 -15.00 -15.15
N GLU A 78 18.35 -15.73 -14.72
CA GLU A 78 19.51 -15.18 -13.98
C GLU A 78 20.66 -14.75 -14.91
N GLY A 79 20.39 -14.65 -16.21
CA GLY A 79 21.41 -14.46 -17.22
C GLY A 79 20.83 -14.54 -18.62
N TYR A 80 21.70 -14.80 -19.60
CA TYR A 80 21.30 -14.89 -21.00
C TYR A 80 22.06 -16.01 -21.72
N VAL A 81 21.52 -16.48 -22.85
CA VAL A 81 22.20 -17.44 -23.72
C VAL A 81 23.07 -16.68 -24.70
N ASP A 82 24.38 -16.94 -24.70
CA ASP A 82 25.31 -16.36 -25.68
C ASP A 82 24.90 -16.76 -27.10
N PRO A 83 24.67 -15.82 -28.04
CA PRO A 83 24.23 -16.16 -29.38
C PRO A 83 25.32 -16.86 -30.22
N VAL A 84 26.59 -16.64 -29.87
CA VAL A 84 27.74 -17.24 -30.59
C VAL A 84 28.05 -18.63 -30.06
N THR A 85 28.08 -18.77 -28.73
CA THR A 85 28.52 -20.00 -28.06
C THR A 85 27.36 -20.96 -27.78
N GLY A 86 26.12 -20.47 -27.77
CA GLY A 86 24.92 -21.20 -27.34
C GLY A 86 24.93 -21.59 -25.85
N LYS A 87 25.89 -21.08 -25.07
CA LYS A 87 26.05 -21.38 -23.64
C LYS A 87 25.31 -20.33 -22.81
N PHE A 88 24.71 -20.77 -21.70
CA PHE A 88 24.09 -19.87 -20.76
C PHE A 88 25.16 -19.17 -19.91
N VAL A 89 25.16 -17.83 -19.93
CA VAL A 89 26.04 -16.99 -19.13
C VAL A 89 25.24 -16.40 -17.99
N VAL A 90 25.65 -16.70 -16.77
CA VAL A 90 25.04 -16.20 -15.53
C VAL A 90 25.53 -14.78 -15.26
N VAL A 91 24.61 -13.87 -14.96
CA VAL A 91 24.90 -12.48 -14.62
C VAL A 91 24.65 -12.30 -13.12
N LYS A 92 25.70 -12.05 -12.35
CA LYS A 92 25.61 -12.00 -10.88
C LYS A 92 24.62 -10.94 -10.40
N GLU A 93 24.52 -9.79 -11.07
CA GLU A 93 23.57 -8.73 -10.70
C GLU A 93 22.10 -9.11 -10.94
N MET A 94 21.82 -10.12 -11.78
CA MET A 94 20.47 -10.61 -12.02
C MET A 94 20.02 -11.65 -10.98
N GLN A 95 20.95 -12.18 -10.18
CA GLN A 95 20.62 -13.13 -9.13
C GLN A 95 20.05 -12.43 -7.90
N ALA A 96 18.92 -12.92 -7.42
CA ALA A 96 18.28 -12.38 -6.22
C ALA A 96 19.06 -12.80 -4.97
N GLU A 97 19.70 -11.84 -4.30
CA GLU A 97 20.38 -12.05 -3.03
C GLU A 97 19.45 -11.76 -1.84
N LEU A 98 19.35 -12.72 -0.91
CA LEU A 98 18.59 -12.54 0.33
C LEU A 98 19.44 -11.80 1.36
N VAL A 99 19.12 -10.53 1.60
CA VAL A 99 19.75 -9.72 2.66
C VAL A 99 19.10 -10.05 4.00
N VAL A 100 19.76 -10.91 4.78
CA VAL A 100 19.27 -11.36 6.10
C VAL A 100 19.98 -10.57 7.22
N PRO A 101 19.25 -9.82 8.05
CA PRO A 101 19.84 -9.12 9.19
C PRO A 101 20.21 -10.09 10.34
N ASN A 102 21.15 -9.69 11.20
CA ASN A 102 21.40 -10.43 12.44
C ASN A 102 20.21 -10.26 13.42
N LEU A 103 19.66 -11.37 13.90
CA LEU A 103 18.51 -11.42 14.81
C LEU A 103 18.90 -11.73 16.28
N ASP A 104 20.19 -11.76 16.60
CA ASP A 104 20.66 -11.96 17.97
C ASP A 104 20.12 -10.87 18.91
N GLY A 105 19.43 -11.28 19.98
CA GLY A 105 18.81 -10.36 20.94
C GLY A 105 17.54 -9.65 20.46
N PHE A 106 16.95 -10.07 19.32
CA PHE A 106 15.73 -9.47 18.80
C PHE A 106 14.51 -9.79 19.69
N LYS A 107 13.92 -8.75 20.30
CA LYS A 107 12.84 -8.89 21.30
C LYS A 107 11.46 -9.16 20.69
N LEU A 108 11.23 -8.74 19.44
CA LEU A 108 9.92 -8.86 18.79
C LEU A 108 9.66 -10.29 18.36
N LYS A 109 8.40 -10.73 18.53
CA LYS A 109 7.93 -12.08 18.18
C LYS A 109 6.87 -12.00 17.09
N PRO A 110 6.66 -13.06 16.29
CA PRO A 110 5.63 -13.10 15.25
C PRO A 110 4.20 -12.88 15.77
N TYR A 111 3.96 -13.24 17.04
CA TYR A 111 2.68 -13.12 17.69
C TYR A 111 2.74 -12.20 18.90
N VAL A 112 1.62 -11.54 19.15
CA VAL A 112 1.45 -10.54 20.20
C VAL A 112 0.31 -11.00 21.14
N SER A 113 0.37 -10.61 22.41
CA SER A 113 -0.68 -10.94 23.38
C SER A 113 -1.96 -10.15 23.14
N TYR A 114 -3.13 -10.75 23.33
CA TYR A 114 -4.43 -10.06 23.24
C TYR A 114 -4.60 -8.84 24.15
N ARG A 115 -3.77 -8.69 25.19
CA ARG A 115 -3.79 -7.51 26.08
C ARG A 115 -3.41 -6.22 25.35
N THR A 116 -2.78 -6.30 24.19
CA THR A 116 -2.37 -5.10 23.42
C THR A 116 -3.55 -4.30 22.93
N ASP A 117 -4.68 -4.91 22.61
CA ASP A 117 -5.85 -4.19 22.09
C ASP A 117 -6.41 -3.22 23.14
N VAL A 118 -6.43 -3.65 24.40
CA VAL A 118 -6.84 -2.82 25.54
C VAL A 118 -5.89 -1.64 25.75
N GLU A 119 -4.59 -1.89 25.65
CA GLU A 119 -3.56 -0.87 25.81
C GLU A 119 -3.58 0.15 24.64
N ILE A 120 -3.78 -0.34 23.41
CA ILE A 120 -3.94 0.48 22.21
C ILE A 120 -5.16 1.41 22.34
N GLU A 121 -6.30 0.87 22.77
CA GLU A 121 -7.53 1.65 22.98
C GLU A 121 -7.33 2.71 24.07
N LYS A 122 -6.65 2.37 25.16
CA LYS A 122 -6.31 3.31 26.24
C LYS A 122 -5.43 4.45 25.72
N ARG A 123 -4.36 4.14 24.98
CA ARG A 123 -3.46 5.15 24.37
C ARG A 123 -4.22 6.06 23.41
N ARG A 124 -5.10 5.49 22.59
CA ARG A 124 -5.96 6.25 21.67
C ARG A 124 -6.80 7.27 22.41
N ARG A 125 -7.52 6.86 23.46
CA ARG A 125 -8.39 7.75 24.26
C ARG A 125 -7.61 8.87 24.94
N ILE A 126 -6.45 8.55 25.52
CA ILE A 126 -5.56 9.55 26.14
C ILE A 126 -5.12 10.58 25.10
N TYR A 127 -4.72 10.13 23.91
CA TYR A 127 -4.31 11.02 22.84
C TYR A 127 -5.47 11.90 22.33
N GLU A 128 -6.64 11.32 22.10
CA GLU A 128 -7.84 12.06 21.69
C GLU A 128 -8.22 13.14 22.71
N ALA A 129 -8.09 12.86 24.01
CA ALA A 129 -8.30 13.84 25.06
C ALA A 129 -7.29 15.00 24.96
N LYS A 130 -6.00 14.71 24.72
CA LYS A 130 -4.96 15.73 24.50
C LYS A 130 -5.22 16.57 23.25
N VAL A 131 -5.67 15.97 22.15
CA VAL A 131 -6.05 16.70 20.94
C VAL A 131 -7.22 17.66 21.22
N LYS A 132 -8.22 17.22 21.99
CA LYS A 132 -9.33 18.07 22.41
C LYS A 132 -8.87 19.22 23.30
N GLU A 133 -7.94 18.96 24.22
CA GLU A 133 -7.38 19.97 25.13
C GLU A 133 -6.53 21.02 24.38
N LYS A 134 -5.67 20.59 23.45
CA LYS A 134 -4.75 21.48 22.71
C LYS A 134 -5.36 22.09 21.44
N GLY A 135 -6.49 21.57 20.97
CA GLY A 135 -7.22 22.06 19.80
C GLY A 135 -6.69 21.59 18.44
N SER A 136 -5.48 21.04 18.34
CA SER A 136 -4.94 20.47 17.11
C SER A 136 -4.06 19.25 17.35
N LYS A 137 -3.92 18.40 16.33
CA LYS A 137 -3.07 17.20 16.39
C LYS A 137 -1.58 17.56 16.49
N ALA A 138 -1.12 18.51 15.67
CA ALA A 138 0.26 18.96 15.69
C ALA A 138 0.68 19.51 17.06
N LEU A 139 -0.20 20.27 17.74
CA LEU A 139 0.07 20.73 19.09
C LEU A 139 0.08 19.58 20.09
N ALA A 140 -0.86 18.65 20.01
CA ALA A 140 -0.88 17.49 20.90
C ALA A 140 0.36 16.60 20.74
N ASP A 141 0.86 16.42 19.50
CA ASP A 141 2.06 15.66 19.17
C ASP A 141 3.30 16.20 19.91
N LEU A 142 3.45 17.52 20.05
CA LEU A 142 4.55 18.15 20.79
C LEU A 142 4.57 17.79 22.29
N TYR A 143 3.41 17.47 22.87
CA TYR A 143 3.25 17.13 24.29
C TYR A 143 3.04 15.63 24.53
N THR A 144 3.25 14.80 23.51
CA THR A 144 3.13 13.33 23.61
C THR A 144 4.44 12.68 23.25
N LEU A 145 4.91 11.78 24.12
CA LEU A 145 6.02 10.90 23.79
C LEU A 145 5.61 9.97 22.64
N GLU A 146 6.55 9.71 21.71
CA GLU A 146 6.30 8.92 20.51
C GLU A 146 5.78 7.50 20.83
N GLU A 147 6.30 6.86 21.89
CA GLU A 147 5.89 5.51 22.29
C GLU A 147 4.43 5.42 22.79
N GLN A 148 3.93 6.52 23.37
CA GLN A 148 2.57 6.61 23.91
C GLN A 148 1.58 7.07 22.84
N ARG A 149 2.09 7.61 21.73
CA ARG A 149 1.30 8.21 20.68
C ARG A 149 0.58 7.13 19.88
N TRP A 150 -0.74 7.03 20.05
CA TRP A 150 -1.58 6.19 19.20
C TRP A 150 -2.85 6.93 18.75
N PRO A 151 -3.26 6.84 17.48
CA PRO A 151 -2.61 6.15 16.37
C PRO A 151 -1.34 6.87 15.90
N PRO A 152 -0.36 6.19 15.25
CA PRO A 152 0.79 6.86 14.68
C PRO A 152 0.36 7.96 13.69
N PRO A 153 1.15 9.04 13.55
CA PRO A 153 0.84 10.10 12.60
C PRO A 153 0.78 9.54 11.17
N LYS A 154 -0.08 10.14 10.34
CA LYS A 154 -0.13 9.79 8.92
C LYS A 154 1.11 10.31 8.22
N MET A 155 1.65 9.54 7.28
CA MET A 155 2.75 9.97 6.44
C MET A 155 2.24 10.84 5.29
N ASP A 156 1.96 12.10 5.58
CA ASP A 156 1.66 13.13 4.60
C ASP A 156 2.95 13.80 4.10
N ALA A 157 2.90 14.49 2.95
CA ALA A 157 4.07 15.17 2.38
C ALA A 157 4.75 16.14 3.37
N GLU A 158 3.95 16.85 4.18
CA GLU A 158 4.44 17.72 5.24
C GLU A 158 5.21 16.95 6.31
N THR A 159 4.67 15.81 6.77
CA THR A 159 5.33 14.98 7.78
C THR A 159 6.63 14.36 7.26
N LEU A 160 6.64 13.91 6.01
CA LEU A 160 7.83 13.41 5.33
C LEU A 160 8.90 14.51 5.22
N PHE A 161 8.49 15.71 4.85
CA PHE A 161 9.38 16.87 4.76
C PHE A 161 9.97 17.22 6.14
N GLU A 162 9.14 17.27 7.18
CA GLU A 162 9.60 17.55 8.55
C GLU A 162 10.57 16.49 9.08
N LEU A 163 10.29 15.19 8.84
CA LEU A 163 11.18 14.10 9.26
C LEU A 163 12.53 14.10 8.54
N THR A 164 12.54 14.39 7.24
CA THR A 164 13.75 14.30 6.40
C THR A 164 14.58 15.59 6.40
N TYR A 165 13.91 16.75 6.38
CA TYR A 165 14.54 18.06 6.21
C TYR A 165 14.32 19.01 7.37
N GLY A 166 13.27 18.83 8.18
CA GLY A 166 12.88 19.78 9.23
C GLY A 166 14.00 20.12 10.21
N GLY A 167 14.72 19.11 10.71
CA GLY A 167 15.88 19.32 11.59
C GLY A 167 17.01 20.12 10.93
N LYS A 168 17.35 19.79 9.68
CA LYS A 168 18.41 20.47 8.92
C LYS A 168 18.08 21.93 8.66
N ILE A 169 16.83 22.22 8.28
CA ILE A 169 16.37 23.59 7.99
C ILE A 169 16.38 24.44 9.26
N ARG A 170 15.88 23.90 10.39
CA ARG A 170 15.88 24.63 11.68
C ARG A 170 17.29 24.94 12.16
N GLN A 171 18.23 24.00 12.00
CA GLN A 171 19.65 24.23 12.32
C GLN A 171 20.26 25.31 11.40
N ALA A 172 20.08 25.18 10.09
CA ALA A 172 20.56 26.16 9.12
C ALA A 172 19.97 27.56 9.33
N TYR A 173 18.70 27.65 9.76
CA TYR A 173 18.06 28.90 10.14
C TYR A 173 18.69 29.53 11.40
N LYS A 174 18.92 28.73 12.45
CA LYS A 174 19.63 29.19 13.66
C LYS A 174 21.06 29.65 13.36
N GLU A 175 21.72 29.02 12.41
CA GLU A 175 23.06 29.39 11.92
C GLU A 175 23.04 30.63 11.00
N GLY A 176 21.86 31.17 10.66
CA GLY A 176 21.72 32.38 9.85
C GLY A 176 21.95 32.19 8.34
N LYS A 177 21.95 30.95 7.84
CA LYS A 177 22.26 30.65 6.41
C LYS A 177 21.26 31.24 5.40
N TYR A 178 20.05 31.59 5.82
CA TYR A 178 18.97 32.06 4.94
C TYR A 178 18.79 33.60 4.93
N GLY A 179 19.63 34.35 5.64
CA GLY A 179 19.53 35.82 5.73
C GLY A 179 18.31 36.31 6.52
N ALA A 180 18.14 37.63 6.61
CA ALA A 180 17.01 38.23 7.32
C ALA A 180 15.72 38.12 6.49
N VAL A 181 14.68 37.51 7.06
CA VAL A 181 13.36 37.43 6.42
C VAL A 181 12.69 38.81 6.50
N GLN A 182 12.45 39.43 5.35
CA GLN A 182 11.63 40.65 5.28
C GLN A 182 10.19 40.30 5.70
N LYS A 183 9.71 40.85 6.82
CA LYS A 183 8.29 40.74 7.19
C LYS A 183 7.46 41.47 6.13
N ARG A 184 6.62 40.74 5.39
CA ARG A 184 5.56 41.36 4.60
C ARG A 184 4.56 41.98 5.58
N ALA A 185 4.25 43.26 5.41
CA ALA A 185 3.14 43.89 6.12
C ALA A 185 1.85 43.13 5.79
N ALA A 186 1.03 42.84 6.80
CA ALA A 186 -0.23 42.15 6.59
C ALA A 186 -1.13 43.03 5.71
N ASP A 187 -1.54 42.51 4.55
CA ASP A 187 -2.43 43.20 3.63
C ASP A 187 -3.83 43.32 4.26
N GLY A 188 -4.19 44.57 4.60
CA GLY A 188 -5.52 45.18 4.62
C GLY A 188 -6.75 44.38 5.04
N GLU A 189 -7.33 44.78 6.17
CA GLU A 189 -8.78 44.74 6.40
C GLU A 189 -9.51 45.44 5.24
N SER A 190 -10.27 44.69 4.44
CA SER A 190 -11.25 45.27 3.51
C SER A 190 -12.58 45.47 4.24
N SER A 191 -12.88 46.73 4.55
CA SER A 191 -14.23 47.21 4.94
C SER A 191 -15.24 47.07 3.82
#